data_AF-A0A9X3X9Q0-F1
#
_entry.id   AF-A0A9X3X9Q0-F1
#
_cell.length_a   1.000
_cell.length_b   1.000
_cell.length_c   1.000
_cell.angle_alpha   90.00
_cell.angle_beta   90.00
_cell.angle_gamma   90.00
#
_symmetry.space_group_name_H-M   'P 1'
#
loop_
_entity.id
_entity.type
_entity.pdbx_description
1 polymer ?
#
loop_
_entity_poly.entity_id
_entity_poly.type
_entity_poly.pdbx_seq_one_letter_code
_entity_poly.pdbx_strand_id
1 'polypeptide(L)'
;MTRDRSRGRAGSARDADSFFGTAEDRKVERKERQLCRQVQEAVSEALAGLEDDVLLEVWVADVEPAPDAGRLAVLVQAPRGTSPEEVAARLEKVAGYLRAEVASAITRKRVPTLIFRVLPPETGGES
;
A
#
# COMPACT_ATOMS: atom_id res chain seq x y z
N MET A 1 -41.77 37.66 33.84
CA MET A 1 -40.34 37.87 33.53
C MET A 1 -39.64 36.52 33.60
N THR A 2 -39.00 36.12 32.49
CA THR A 2 -38.61 34.75 32.12
C THR A 2 -37.28 34.33 32.75
N ARG A 3 -37.15 33.01 33.01
CA ARG A 3 -35.95 32.26 33.46
C ARG A 3 -34.71 32.61 32.62
N ASP A 4 -33.51 32.48 33.20
CA ASP A 4 -32.56 31.50 32.67
C ASP A 4 -31.46 31.09 33.68
N ARG A 5 -31.14 29.80 33.68
CA ARG A 5 -30.15 29.14 34.55
C ARG A 5 -28.83 29.02 33.79
N SER A 6 -27.87 29.89 34.07
CA SER A 6 -26.54 29.77 33.46
C SER A 6 -25.63 28.87 34.31
N ARG A 7 -25.65 27.56 34.00
CA ARG A 7 -24.55 26.64 34.29
C ARG A 7 -23.42 26.92 33.30
N GLY A 8 -22.29 27.44 33.76
CA GLY A 8 -21.04 27.49 33.01
C GLY A 8 -20.02 26.54 33.63
N ARG A 9 -20.09 25.25 33.27
CA ARG A 9 -19.12 24.22 33.68
C ARG A 9 -17.80 24.51 32.98
N ALA A 10 -16.81 25.00 33.73
CA ALA A 10 -15.42 25.09 33.30
C ALA A 10 -14.84 23.66 33.17
N GLY A 11 -15.07 23.04 32.02
CA GLY A 11 -14.31 21.87 31.58
C GLY A 11 -13.24 22.36 30.62
N SER A 12 -11.99 22.39 31.06
CA SER A 12 -10.84 22.46 30.18
C SER A 12 -10.81 21.19 29.34
N ALA A 13 -11.55 21.21 28.23
CA ALA A 13 -11.37 20.30 27.13
C ALA A 13 -9.96 20.57 26.60
N ARG A 14 -8.99 19.85 27.17
CA ARG A 14 -7.67 19.68 26.57
C ARG A 14 -7.93 19.30 25.13
N ASP A 15 -7.40 20.13 24.25
CA ASP A 15 -7.63 20.14 22.82
C ASP A 15 -7.45 18.72 22.24
N ALA A 16 -8.55 18.00 22.04
CA ALA A 16 -8.51 16.60 21.60
C ALA A 16 -8.02 16.48 20.14
N ASP A 17 -7.99 17.60 19.41
CA ASP A 17 -7.59 17.68 18.01
C ASP A 17 -6.07 17.50 17.83
N SER A 18 -5.26 17.84 18.85
CA SER A 18 -3.80 17.70 18.78
C SER A 18 -3.29 16.27 19.00
N PHE A 19 -4.13 15.34 19.48
CA PHE A 19 -3.76 13.93 19.65
C PHE A 19 -4.20 13.02 18.49
N PHE A 20 -5.16 13.45 17.65
CA PHE A 20 -5.80 12.56 16.66
C PHE A 20 -5.54 12.90 15.19
N GLY A 21 -4.66 13.87 14.90
CA GLY A 21 -4.39 14.30 13.53
C GLY A 21 -5.58 15.06 12.93
N THR A 22 -5.30 16.11 12.17
CA THR A 22 -6.35 16.97 11.61
C THR A 22 -7.24 16.16 10.65
N ALA A 23 -8.51 16.55 10.49
CA ALA A 23 -9.43 15.86 9.57
C ALA A 23 -8.90 15.75 8.12
N GLU A 24 -8.01 16.66 7.72
CA GLU A 24 -7.33 16.67 6.42
C GLU A 24 -6.24 15.59 6.32
N ASP A 25 -5.50 15.34 7.40
CA ASP A 25 -4.47 14.30 7.48
C ASP A 25 -5.08 12.90 7.29
N ARG A 26 -6.18 12.63 8.01
CA ARG A 26 -6.97 11.40 7.84
C ARG A 26 -7.53 11.21 6.44
N LYS A 27 -7.82 12.30 5.70
CA LYS A 27 -8.27 12.21 4.30
C LYS A 27 -7.11 11.89 3.36
N VAL A 28 -5.92 12.43 3.62
CA VAL A 28 -4.71 12.12 2.86
C VAL A 28 -4.36 10.64 3.04
N GLU A 29 -4.31 10.15 4.28
CA GLU A 29 -4.05 8.73 4.57
C GLU A 29 -5.05 7.79 3.88
N ARG A 30 -6.35 8.14 3.88
CA ARG A 30 -7.38 7.33 3.19
C ARG A 30 -7.15 7.29 1.68
N LYS A 31 -6.79 8.41 1.06
CA LYS A 31 -6.49 8.48 -0.37
C LYS A 31 -5.22 7.72 -0.70
N GLU A 32 -4.21 7.76 0.15
CA GLU A 32 -2.98 6.99 -0.02
C GLU A 32 -3.24 5.49 0.10
N ARG A 33 -4.01 5.04 1.09
CA ARG A 33 -4.43 3.63 1.19
C ARG A 33 -5.24 3.17 -0.03
N GLN A 34 -6.14 4.02 -0.53
CA GLN A 34 -6.91 3.72 -1.74
C GLN A 34 -5.98 3.60 -2.95
N LEU A 35 -4.98 4.46 -3.08
CA LEU A 35 -3.97 4.38 -4.14
C LEU A 35 -3.14 3.09 -4.00
N CYS A 36 -2.69 2.74 -2.80
CA CYS A 36 -1.93 1.51 -2.56
C CYS A 36 -2.73 0.27 -2.97
N ARG A 37 -4.02 0.25 -2.64
CA ARG A 37 -4.93 -0.82 -3.06
C ARG A 37 -5.08 -0.90 -4.58
N GLN A 38 -5.30 0.24 -5.25
CA GLN A 38 -5.36 0.27 -6.73
C GLN A 38 -4.07 -0.23 -7.37
N VAL A 39 -2.93 0.13 -6.80
CA VAL A 39 -1.62 -0.33 -7.27
C VAL A 39 -1.45 -1.83 -7.02
N GLN A 40 -1.87 -2.34 -5.87
CA GLN A 40 -1.85 -3.78 -5.57
C GLN A 40 -2.67 -4.57 -6.58
N GLU A 41 -3.90 -4.12 -6.86
CA GLU A 41 -4.79 -4.76 -7.85
C GLU A 41 -4.18 -4.71 -9.25
N ALA A 42 -3.66 -3.57 -9.68
CA ALA A 42 -3.02 -3.42 -10.99
C ALA A 42 -1.76 -4.27 -11.15
N VAL A 43 -0.91 -4.35 -10.12
CA VAL A 43 0.29 -5.20 -10.16
C VAL A 43 -0.12 -6.67 -10.21
N SER A 44 -1.13 -7.07 -9.43
CA SER A 44 -1.60 -8.46 -9.42
C SER A 44 -2.21 -8.87 -10.77
N GLU A 45 -3.00 -8.00 -11.40
CA GLU A 45 -3.55 -8.24 -12.74
C GLU A 45 -2.45 -8.30 -13.79
N ALA A 46 -1.48 -7.37 -13.73
CA ALA A 46 -0.35 -7.35 -14.64
C ALA A 46 0.52 -8.61 -14.52
N LEU A 47 0.73 -9.12 -13.30
CA LEU A 47 1.43 -10.39 -13.06
C LEU A 47 0.65 -11.58 -13.64
N ALA A 48 -0.67 -11.61 -13.48
CA ALA A 48 -1.51 -12.67 -14.04
C ALA A 48 -1.54 -12.68 -15.58
N GLY A 49 -1.25 -11.54 -16.22
CA GLY A 49 -1.12 -11.42 -17.67
C GLY A 49 0.25 -11.83 -18.23
N LEU A 50 1.24 -12.13 -17.38
CA LEU A 50 2.57 -12.57 -17.82
C LEU A 50 2.61 -14.07 -18.10
N GLU A 51 3.32 -14.44 -19.16
CA GLU A 51 3.61 -15.83 -19.51
C GLU A 51 4.87 -16.34 -18.78
N ASP A 52 4.94 -16.18 -17.45
CA ASP A 52 6.04 -16.68 -16.61
C ASP A 52 5.48 -17.51 -15.44
N ASP A 53 5.67 -18.82 -15.50
CA ASP A 53 5.14 -19.80 -14.54
C ASP A 53 5.49 -19.46 -13.09
N VAL A 54 6.72 -18.97 -12.83
CA VAL A 54 7.15 -18.61 -11.48
C VAL A 54 6.49 -17.31 -11.02
N LEU A 55 6.35 -16.32 -11.91
CA LEU A 55 5.66 -15.07 -11.57
C LEU A 55 4.14 -15.25 -11.41
N LEU A 56 3.56 -16.27 -12.04
CA LEU A 56 2.15 -16.65 -11.86
C LEU A 56 1.88 -17.27 -10.48
N GLU A 57 2.87 -17.96 -9.91
CA GLU A 57 2.78 -18.54 -8.56
C GLU A 57 3.13 -17.54 -7.44
N VAL A 58 3.63 -16.35 -7.81
CA VAL A 58 3.98 -15.29 -6.87
C VAL A 58 2.73 -14.58 -6.35
N TRP A 59 2.70 -14.29 -5.05
CA TRP A 59 1.58 -13.59 -4.41
C TRP A 59 1.95 -12.17 -3.96
N VAL A 60 1.11 -11.18 -4.24
CA VAL A 60 1.31 -9.80 -3.74
C VAL A 60 0.72 -9.68 -2.34
N ALA A 61 1.59 -9.71 -1.32
CA ALA A 61 1.18 -9.68 0.07
C ALA A 61 0.60 -8.32 0.48
N ASP A 62 1.30 -7.23 0.19
CA ASP A 62 0.87 -5.88 0.57
C ASP A 62 1.56 -4.81 -0.29
N VAL A 63 1.02 -3.59 -0.29
CA VAL A 63 1.65 -2.42 -0.92
C VAL A 63 1.67 -1.27 0.07
N GLU A 64 2.87 -0.89 0.48
CA GLU A 64 3.08 0.17 1.46
C GLU A 64 3.58 1.46 0.77
N PRO A 65 3.03 2.63 1.15
CA PRO A 65 3.58 3.90 0.70
C PRO A 65 4.92 4.14 1.39
N ALA A 66 5.95 4.48 0.61
CA ALA A 66 7.19 4.95 1.19
C ALA A 66 7.00 6.36 1.77
N PRO A 67 7.71 6.73 2.84
CA PRO A 67 7.67 8.08 3.40
C PRO A 67 8.11 9.16 2.37
N ASP A 68 8.87 8.75 1.35
CA ASP A 68 9.08 9.53 0.14
C ASP A 68 7.86 9.41 -0.79
N ALA A 69 7.06 10.47 -0.91
CA ALA A 69 5.79 10.59 -1.66
C ALA A 69 5.80 10.21 -3.18
N GLY A 70 6.89 9.60 -3.66
CA GLY A 70 7.08 9.10 -5.02
C GLY A 70 7.43 7.62 -5.14
N ARG A 71 7.50 6.84 -4.04
CA ARG A 71 7.84 5.41 -4.09
C ARG A 71 6.78 4.56 -3.38
N LEU A 72 6.56 3.35 -3.91
CA LEU A 72 5.69 2.34 -3.30
C LEU A 72 6.49 1.06 -3.12
N ALA A 73 6.43 0.49 -1.93
CA ALA A 73 7.01 -0.82 -1.63
C ALA A 73 5.96 -1.89 -1.87
N VAL A 74 6.18 -2.76 -2.85
CA VAL A 74 5.33 -3.91 -3.14
C VAL A 74 5.95 -5.11 -2.44
N LEU A 75 5.27 -5.64 -1.43
CA LEU A 75 5.65 -6.84 -0.72
C LEU A 75 5.11 -8.04 -1.49
N VAL A 76 6.03 -8.93 -1.86
CA VAL A 76 5.76 -10.04 -2.75
C VAL A 76 6.22 -11.32 -2.09
N GLN A 77 5.36 -12.30 -2.02
CA GLN A 77 5.61 -13.59 -1.41
C GLN A 77 6.16 -14.54 -2.47
N ALA A 78 7.39 -15.04 -2.27
CA ALA A 78 7.96 -16.05 -3.14
C ALA A 78 7.20 -17.38 -3.00
N PRO A 79 6.98 -18.13 -4.10
CA PRO A 79 6.38 -19.45 -4.05
C PRO A 79 7.34 -20.47 -3.43
N ARG A 80 6.78 -21.60 -2.98
CA ARG A 80 7.56 -22.69 -2.39
C ARG A 80 8.44 -23.34 -3.45
N GLY A 81 9.72 -23.50 -3.16
CA GLY A 81 10.68 -24.12 -4.08
C GLY A 81 11.42 -23.13 -4.99
N THR A 82 11.06 -21.85 -4.98
CA THR A 82 11.80 -20.79 -5.67
C THR A 82 12.55 -19.92 -4.68
N SER A 83 13.79 -19.57 -5.00
CA SER A 83 14.55 -18.63 -4.18
C SER A 83 14.00 -17.21 -4.33
N PRO A 84 13.95 -16.42 -3.24
CA PRO A 84 13.47 -15.04 -3.30
C PRO A 84 14.34 -14.17 -4.22
N GLU A 85 15.63 -14.51 -4.37
CA GLU A 85 16.55 -13.85 -5.30
C GLU A 85 16.18 -14.10 -6.77
N GLU A 86 15.75 -15.31 -7.12
CA GLU A 86 15.30 -15.62 -8.47
C GLU A 86 14.00 -14.87 -8.81
N VAL A 87 13.04 -14.86 -7.87
CA VAL A 87 11.80 -14.08 -8.02
C VAL A 87 12.12 -12.59 -8.18
N ALA A 88 13.03 -12.05 -7.37
CA ALA A 88 13.45 -10.66 -7.47
C ALA A 88 14.09 -10.35 -8.84
N ALA A 89 14.96 -11.23 -9.34
CA ALA A 89 15.59 -11.06 -10.64
C ALA A 89 14.58 -11.11 -11.81
N ARG A 90 13.55 -11.96 -11.71
CA ARG A 90 12.45 -11.99 -12.69
C ARG A 90 11.57 -10.74 -12.61
N LEU A 91 11.20 -10.32 -11.40
CA LEU A 91 10.43 -9.10 -11.16
C LEU A 91 11.15 -7.86 -11.71
N GLU A 92 12.48 -7.76 -11.56
CA GLU A 92 13.26 -6.64 -12.10
C GLU A 92 13.22 -6.59 -13.63
N LYS A 93 13.17 -7.74 -14.32
CA LYS A 93 13.04 -7.79 -15.79
C LYS A 93 11.67 -7.27 -16.25
N VAL A 94 10.61 -7.56 -15.51
CA VAL A 94 9.24 -7.13 -15.83
C VAL A 94 8.84 -5.82 -15.14
N ALA A 95 9.69 -5.24 -14.30
CA ALA A 95 9.41 -4.03 -13.53
C ALA A 95 9.05 -2.83 -14.43
N GLY A 96 9.62 -2.75 -15.63
CA GLY A 96 9.25 -1.72 -16.61
C GLY A 96 7.81 -1.87 -17.11
N TYR A 97 7.38 -3.09 -17.39
CA TYR A 97 6.02 -3.43 -17.79
C TYR A 97 5.05 -3.18 -16.63
N LEU A 98 5.34 -3.68 -15.42
CA LEU A 98 4.51 -3.47 -14.23
C LEU A 98 4.32 -1.98 -13.92
N ARG A 99 5.35 -1.16 -14.12
CA ARG A 99 5.22 0.30 -13.97
C ARG A 99 4.29 0.93 -15.02
N ALA A 100 4.30 0.44 -16.25
CA ALA A 100 3.40 0.92 -17.31
C ALA A 100 1.94 0.55 -17.01
N GLU A 101 1.69 -0.68 -16.56
CA GLU A 101 0.35 -1.12 -16.17
C GLU A 101 -0.17 -0.31 -14.97
N VAL A 102 0.65 -0.11 -13.94
CA VAL A 102 0.30 0.76 -12.81
C VAL A 102 0.05 2.20 -13.25
N ALA A 103 0.85 2.72 -14.19
CA ALA A 103 0.64 4.07 -14.74
C ALA A 103 -0.72 4.22 -15.42
N SER A 104 -1.17 3.18 -16.11
CA SER A 104 -2.48 3.11 -16.77
C SER A 104 -3.62 3.01 -15.76
N ALA A 105 -3.42 2.26 -14.68
CA ALA A 105 -4.42 2.01 -13.66
C ALA A 105 -4.67 3.21 -12.71
N ILE A 106 -3.69 4.09 -12.51
CA ILE A 106 -3.79 5.22 -11.59
C ILE A 106 -4.01 6.57 -12.30
N THR A 107 -4.83 7.44 -11.71
CA THR A 107 -5.11 8.79 -12.28
C THR A 107 -4.07 9.85 -11.89
N ARG A 108 -2.84 9.46 -11.54
CA ARG A 108 -1.81 10.39 -11.01
C ARG A 108 -0.91 10.90 -12.13
N LYS A 109 -0.60 12.20 -12.09
CA LYS A 109 0.32 12.86 -13.04
C LYS A 109 1.75 12.27 -13.06
N ARG A 110 2.18 11.58 -12.00
CA ARG A 110 3.49 10.91 -11.91
C ARG A 110 3.31 9.49 -11.41
N VAL A 111 3.82 8.55 -12.20
CA VAL A 111 3.89 7.13 -11.85
C VAL A 111 4.88 6.97 -10.70
N PRO A 112 4.48 6.32 -9.59
CA PRO A 112 5.40 6.05 -8.48
C PRO A 112 6.44 5.01 -8.88
N THR A 113 7.63 5.11 -8.30
CA THR A 113 8.63 4.04 -8.43
C THR A 113 8.21 2.86 -7.57
N LEU A 114 7.94 1.73 -8.21
CA LEU A 114 7.72 0.45 -7.53
C LEU A 114 9.06 -0.13 -7.08
N ILE A 115 9.14 -0.50 -5.80
CA ILE A 115 10.24 -1.24 -5.17
C ILE A 115 9.69 -2.58 -4.73
N PHE A 116 10.23 -3.66 -5.27
CA PHE A 116 9.79 -5.02 -4.92
C PHE A 116 10.58 -5.55 -3.74
N ARG A 117 9.87 -5.98 -2.69
CA ARG A 117 10.43 -6.68 -1.53
C ARG A 117 9.93 -8.11 -1.55
N VAL A 118 10.80 -9.04 -1.91
CA VAL A 118 10.46 -10.46 -1.94
C VAL A 118 10.62 -11.06 -0.55
N LEU A 119 9.52 -11.53 0.02
CA LEU A 119 9.45 -12.25 1.28
C LEU A 119 9.74 -13.74 1.04
N PRO A 120 10.46 -14.41 1.98
CA PRO A 120 10.69 -15.85 1.89
C PRO A 120 9.35 -16.59 1.94
N PRO A 121 9.19 -17.72 1.23
CA PRO A 121 7.92 -18.47 1.18
C PRO A 121 7.37 -18.64 2.59
N GLU A 122 6.05 -18.49 2.74
CA GLU A 122 5.41 -18.76 4.01
C GLU A 122 5.70 -20.22 4.39
N THR A 123 6.65 -20.40 5.30
CA THR A 123 6.89 -21.67 5.98
C THR A 123 5.66 -21.86 6.86
N GLY A 124 4.59 -22.38 6.27
CA GLY A 124 3.36 -22.72 6.97
C GLY A 124 3.77 -23.49 8.22
N GLY A 125 3.51 -22.91 9.38
CA GLY A 125 4.09 -23.33 10.64
C GLY A 125 3.92 -24.83 10.81
N GLU A 126 5.05 -25.55 10.81
CA GLU A 126 5.12 -26.87 11.40
C GLU A 126 4.82 -26.69 12.89
N SER A 127 3.62 -27.10 13.31
CA SER A 127 3.28 -27.37 14.71
C SER A 127 3.29 -28.87 14.93
#